data_AF-A0A1H5CU67-F1
#
_entry.id   AF-A0A1H5CU67-F1
#
_cell.length_a   1.000
_cell.length_b   1.000
_cell.length_c   1.000
_cell.angle_alpha   90.00
_cell.angle_beta   90.00
_cell.angle_gamma   90.00
#
_symmetry.space_group_name_H-M   'P 1'
#
loop_
_entity.id
_entity.type
_entity.pdbx_description
1 polymer ?
#
loop_
_entity_poly.entity_id
_entity_poly.type
_entity_poly.pdbx_seq_one_letter_code
_entity_poly.pdbx_strand_id
1 'polypeptide(L)'
;MSCPGQFCPGRDPHDGRPFTVGAAATDNTRSMVNRSSKRRSVLIGVMLSAVIGGSVQPAIAAPAREAGDQAGAFRTSPVLSTEQDVAQALSASLRGPRWREQIRRAALGGADVDLQALASSTAAPEGRNLFASVSAADHRIATLKGLPASTGSLLRVRLGAPAMRSHLNAGVTPWIAVAAADDDARTITAYDSQGRTHTVDTARVPERPLYILDIDVTKAHRAGLKVLQKAFADKGLTSLASSKAVNSANAASTAGWWATKVTAVEVNDDQEPWFKGAAEMFSLVTGFGKDGTARVDSVDMPYLDYGGTVYYPNQILVNWSNYKYNLADVVMMEDDDGTNYRALAEAITTALLTVTDQGTYIPLVNAVLGAIPDGWFTDDPDYVESWYTLAQNSTGRLNGASGNGWMTVEPYFVEEF
;
A
#
# COMPACT_ATOMS: atom_id res chain seq x y z
N MET A 1 -21.61 -55.66 38.85
CA MET A 1 -20.16 -55.99 38.83
C MET A 1 -19.43 -54.67 38.64
N SER A 2 -19.27 -53.86 39.70
CA SER A 2 -18.19 -53.93 40.72
C SER A 2 -16.82 -53.63 40.10
N CYS A 3 -15.98 -52.69 40.52
CA CYS A 3 -16.03 -51.49 41.36
C CYS A 3 -14.68 -50.74 41.10
N PRO A 4 -14.49 -49.50 41.60
CA PRO A 4 -13.47 -48.52 41.18
C PRO A 4 -12.31 -48.32 42.21
N GLY A 5 -11.41 -47.35 41.97
CA GLY A 5 -10.46 -46.77 42.96
C GLY A 5 -9.74 -45.56 42.33
N GLN A 6 -9.93 -44.28 42.66
CA GLN A 6 -9.92 -43.51 43.92
C GLN A 6 -8.50 -43.23 44.48
N PHE A 7 -8.14 -41.92 44.48
CA PHE A 7 -7.45 -41.10 45.52
C PHE A 7 -6.20 -41.71 46.22
N CYS A 8 -5.07 -41.04 46.44
CA CYS A 8 -4.83 -39.70 47.03
C CYS A 8 -3.28 -39.45 47.17
N PRO A 9 -2.77 -38.37 47.82
CA PRO A 9 -1.61 -37.60 47.35
C PRO A 9 -0.41 -37.60 48.32
N GLY A 10 0.63 -36.85 47.96
CA GLY A 10 1.44 -36.12 48.93
C GLY A 10 2.92 -36.50 49.02
N ARG A 11 3.78 -35.50 48.79
CA ARG A 11 4.73 -34.92 49.75
C ARG A 11 6.05 -34.55 49.07
N ASP A 12 6.20 -33.25 48.84
CA ASP A 12 7.45 -32.53 49.13
C ASP A 12 7.74 -32.69 50.64
N PRO A 13 9.02 -32.79 51.07
CA PRO A 13 9.77 -31.54 51.26
C PRO A 13 11.32 -31.60 51.12
N HIS A 14 11.87 -30.44 50.77
CA HIS A 14 13.13 -29.83 51.24
C HIS A 14 14.48 -30.54 51.01
N ASP A 15 15.24 -29.99 50.06
CA ASP A 15 16.65 -29.62 50.25
C ASP A 15 16.95 -28.50 49.21
N GLY A 16 17.47 -27.31 49.50
CA GLY A 16 18.22 -26.88 50.66
C GLY A 16 19.69 -26.57 50.31
N ARG A 17 19.98 -25.63 49.38
CA ARG A 17 21.05 -24.59 49.51
C ARG A 17 21.33 -23.78 48.22
N PRO A 18 21.92 -22.57 48.36
CA PRO A 18 21.82 -21.47 47.42
C PRO A 18 23.05 -21.31 46.51
N PHE A 19 22.85 -20.73 45.33
CA PHE A 19 23.92 -20.15 44.53
C PHE A 19 23.84 -18.63 44.59
N THR A 20 24.82 -18.01 45.24
CA THR A 20 25.08 -16.57 45.25
C THR A 20 26.22 -16.22 44.27
N VAL A 21 25.89 -15.29 43.36
CA VAL A 21 26.60 -14.06 42.95
C VAL A 21 28.13 -14.06 42.79
N GLY A 22 28.57 -13.73 41.57
CA GLY A 22 29.72 -12.87 41.26
C GLY A 22 29.44 -12.20 39.90
N ALA A 23 29.09 -10.92 39.81
CA ALA A 23 29.94 -9.73 39.96
C ALA A 23 31.12 -9.69 38.96
N ALA A 24 30.91 -9.03 37.82
CA ALA A 24 31.97 -8.30 37.12
C ALA A 24 31.32 -7.16 36.33
N ALA A 25 31.47 -5.96 36.88
CA ALA A 25 31.20 -4.70 36.23
C ALA A 25 32.37 -4.36 35.30
N THR A 26 32.08 -3.82 34.12
CA THR A 26 32.96 -2.85 33.48
C THR A 26 32.12 -1.75 32.86
N ASP A 27 32.22 -0.59 33.49
CA ASP A 27 31.91 0.73 32.97
C ASP A 27 32.42 0.91 31.53
N ASN A 28 31.60 1.54 30.70
CA ASN A 28 32.14 2.50 29.74
C ASN A 28 31.08 3.58 29.44
N THR A 29 30.89 4.47 30.40
CA THR A 29 30.47 5.85 30.11
C THR A 29 31.58 6.56 29.35
N ARG A 30 31.34 6.92 28.09
CA ARG A 30 32.06 8.03 27.46
C ARG A 30 31.09 9.08 26.95
N SER A 31 31.17 10.20 27.67
CA SER A 31 30.57 11.49 27.45
C SER A 31 30.75 12.06 26.04
N MET A 32 29.68 12.71 25.58
CA MET A 32 29.59 13.93 24.77
C MET A 32 30.85 14.37 24.00
N VAL A 33 30.75 14.45 22.67
CA VAL A 33 31.19 15.65 21.93
C VAL A 33 30.22 15.91 20.78
N ASN A 34 29.38 16.91 21.00
CA ASN A 34 28.72 17.72 20.00
C ASN A 34 29.78 18.44 19.15
N ARG A 35 29.79 18.25 17.83
CA ARG A 35 30.47 19.16 16.89
C ARG A 35 29.61 19.44 15.68
N SER A 36 28.91 20.56 15.78
CA SER A 36 28.48 21.36 14.65
C SER A 36 29.69 21.77 13.79
N SER A 37 29.54 21.65 12.48
CA SER A 37 30.47 22.19 11.48
C SER A 37 29.67 22.47 10.21
N LYS A 38 28.96 23.60 10.17
CA LYS A 38 29.30 24.77 9.35
C LYS A 38 29.58 24.45 7.88
N ARG A 39 28.55 24.80 7.08
CA ARG A 39 28.57 25.29 5.70
C ARG A 39 29.94 25.76 5.21
N ARG A 40 30.35 25.24 4.05
CA ARG A 40 31.25 25.93 3.12
C ARG A 40 30.63 25.90 1.73
N SER A 41 30.07 27.04 1.36
CA SER A 41 29.82 27.42 -0.03
C SER A 41 31.17 27.55 -0.74
N VAL A 42 31.29 26.94 -1.93
CA VAL A 42 32.40 27.21 -2.86
C VAL A 42 31.80 27.46 -4.24
N LEU A 43 31.99 28.70 -4.69
CA LEU A 43 31.85 29.20 -6.05
C LEU A 43 33.05 28.74 -6.89
N ILE A 44 32.79 28.04 -8.00
CA ILE A 44 33.70 27.88 -9.16
C ILE A 44 32.73 27.84 -10.36
N GLY A 45 32.78 28.71 -11.37
CA GLY A 45 33.94 29.29 -12.04
C GLY A 45 34.01 28.68 -13.44
N VAL A 46 33.33 29.32 -14.39
CA VAL A 46 33.21 28.94 -15.81
C VAL A 46 34.59 28.83 -16.47
N MET A 47 34.86 27.74 -17.19
CA MET A 47 35.89 27.67 -18.23
C MET A 47 35.34 26.90 -19.45
N LEU A 48 35.24 27.63 -20.55
CA LEU A 48 34.84 27.19 -21.88
C LEU A 48 36.08 26.75 -22.67
N SER A 49 36.08 25.57 -23.29
CA SER A 49 37.02 25.20 -24.35
C SER A 49 36.44 24.10 -25.23
N ALA A 50 36.75 24.17 -26.52
CA ALA A 50 35.96 23.69 -27.64
C ALA A 50 36.42 22.35 -28.26
N VAL A 51 35.43 21.55 -28.69
CA VAL A 51 35.27 20.69 -29.90
C VAL A 51 36.32 19.62 -30.23
N ILE A 52 35.87 18.34 -30.22
CA ILE A 52 35.91 17.33 -31.33
C ILE A 52 34.70 16.39 -31.07
N GLY A 53 33.62 16.33 -31.87
CA GLY A 53 33.57 15.65 -33.17
C GLY A 53 33.04 14.22 -33.03
N GLY A 54 31.75 14.05 -32.68
CA GLY A 54 31.05 12.76 -32.65
C GLY A 54 29.53 13.01 -32.58
N SER A 55 28.75 12.38 -33.46
CA SER A 55 27.31 12.56 -33.56
C SER A 55 26.60 11.98 -32.33
N VAL A 56 26.42 12.81 -31.30
CA VAL A 56 25.54 12.52 -30.16
C VAL A 56 24.15 13.02 -30.52
N GLN A 57 23.17 12.12 -30.51
CA GLN A 57 21.75 12.45 -30.65
C GLN A 57 21.37 13.48 -29.57
N PRO A 58 20.51 14.48 -29.86
CA PRO A 58 20.03 15.37 -28.82
C PRO A 58 19.11 14.58 -27.89
N ALA A 59 19.56 14.35 -26.65
CA ALA A 59 18.65 14.08 -25.56
C ALA A 59 17.74 15.31 -25.44
N ILE A 60 16.45 15.12 -25.70
CA ILE A 60 15.42 16.13 -25.40
C ILE A 60 15.31 16.17 -23.88
N ALA A 61 16.17 16.94 -23.23
CA ALA A 61 15.99 17.31 -21.84
C ALA A 61 14.85 18.33 -21.80
N ALA A 62 13.70 17.92 -21.27
CA ALA A 62 12.64 18.84 -20.91
C ALA A 62 13.21 19.89 -19.92
N PRO A 63 12.85 21.18 -20.05
CA PRO A 63 13.29 22.17 -19.09
C PRO A 63 12.71 21.81 -17.71
N ALA A 64 13.59 21.56 -16.74
CA ALA A 64 13.23 21.48 -15.34
C ALA A 64 12.54 22.80 -14.97
N ARG A 65 11.23 22.75 -14.68
CA ARG A 65 10.52 23.88 -14.09
C ARG A 65 11.20 24.19 -12.76
N GLU A 66 11.55 25.45 -12.56
CA GLU A 66 12.06 25.96 -11.28
C GLU A 66 11.08 25.61 -10.17
N ALA A 67 11.47 24.67 -9.31
CA ALA A 67 10.80 24.34 -8.05
C ALA A 67 11.09 25.47 -7.05
N GLY A 68 10.41 26.60 -7.23
CA GLY A 68 10.40 27.72 -6.31
C GLY A 68 8.97 28.20 -6.12
N ASP A 69 8.52 28.29 -4.87
CA ASP A 69 7.25 28.87 -4.40
C ASP A 69 5.95 28.04 -4.42
N GLN A 70 5.99 26.70 -4.49
CA GLN A 70 4.79 25.85 -4.26
C GLN A 70 4.84 24.97 -3.00
N ALA A 71 5.96 24.92 -2.27
CA ALA A 71 6.14 24.04 -1.11
C ALA A 71 5.28 24.40 0.14
N GLY A 72 4.47 25.46 0.09
CA GLY A 72 3.65 25.91 1.22
C GLY A 72 2.19 25.45 1.23
N ALA A 73 1.68 24.89 0.12
CA ALA A 73 0.23 24.72 -0.10
C ALA A 73 -0.24 23.26 -0.24
N PHE A 74 0.64 22.26 -0.12
CA PHE A 74 0.32 20.83 -0.35
C PHE A 74 -0.33 20.11 0.86
N ARG A 75 -0.67 20.81 1.94
CA ARG A 75 -1.05 20.14 3.20
C ARG A 75 -2.55 19.89 3.31
N THR A 76 -3.05 18.81 2.69
CA THR A 76 -4.16 17.93 3.12
C THR A 76 -4.83 17.27 1.90
N SER A 77 -4.76 15.93 1.81
CA SER A 77 -5.53 15.17 0.82
C SER A 77 -7.04 15.48 0.95
N PRO A 78 -7.79 15.67 -0.15
CA PRO A 78 -9.25 15.82 -0.10
C PRO A 78 -9.96 14.61 0.55
N VAL A 79 -9.37 13.41 0.49
CA VAL A 79 -9.89 12.23 1.18
C VAL A 79 -9.77 12.41 2.69
N LEU A 80 -8.58 12.77 3.18
CA LEU A 80 -8.34 13.11 4.59
C LEU A 80 -9.33 14.18 5.11
N SER A 81 -9.61 15.23 4.33
CA SER A 81 -10.60 16.24 4.74
C SER A 81 -11.99 15.63 4.97
N THR A 82 -12.38 14.66 4.13
CA THR A 82 -13.67 13.97 4.23
C THR A 82 -13.72 13.08 5.47
N GLU A 83 -12.65 12.36 5.75
CA GLU A 83 -12.55 11.50 6.94
C GLU A 83 -12.54 12.33 8.21
N GLN A 84 -11.86 13.48 8.24
CA GLN A 84 -11.87 14.37 9.39
C GLN A 84 -13.28 14.88 9.72
N ASP A 85 -14.07 15.25 8.70
CA ASP A 85 -15.47 15.66 8.88
C ASP A 85 -16.32 14.52 9.48
N VAL A 86 -16.14 13.30 8.97
CA VAL A 86 -16.85 12.11 9.49
C VAL A 86 -16.36 11.74 10.88
N ALA A 87 -15.07 11.85 11.18
CA ALA A 87 -14.51 11.56 12.50
C ALA A 87 -15.08 12.51 13.57
N GLN A 88 -15.23 13.79 13.23
CA GLN A 88 -15.89 14.76 14.10
C GLN A 88 -17.38 14.42 14.30
N ALA A 89 -18.11 14.10 13.24
CA ALA A 89 -19.51 13.69 13.34
C ALA A 89 -19.68 12.39 14.16
N LEU A 90 -18.82 11.41 13.94
CA LEU A 90 -18.77 10.15 14.66
C LEU A 90 -18.47 10.38 16.14
N SER A 91 -17.46 11.19 16.47
CA SER A 91 -17.11 11.52 17.86
C SER A 91 -18.31 12.15 18.58
N ALA A 92 -18.99 13.12 17.97
CA ALA A 92 -20.18 13.76 18.53
C ALA A 92 -21.33 12.76 18.73
N SER A 93 -21.51 11.80 17.80
CA SER A 93 -22.55 10.77 17.91
C SER A 93 -22.35 9.86 19.14
N LEU A 94 -21.12 9.68 19.63
CA LEU A 94 -20.81 8.85 20.81
C LEU A 94 -21.33 9.43 22.14
N ARG A 95 -21.91 10.64 22.13
CA ARG A 95 -22.68 11.17 23.28
C ARG A 95 -23.91 10.31 23.59
N GLY A 96 -24.49 9.68 22.57
CA GLY A 96 -25.62 8.75 22.71
C GLY A 96 -25.19 7.41 23.30
N PRO A 97 -25.64 7.02 24.52
CA PRO A 97 -25.15 5.81 25.17
C PRO A 97 -25.54 4.52 24.43
N ARG A 98 -26.73 4.49 23.79
CA ARG A 98 -27.18 3.34 23.00
C ARG A 98 -26.33 3.15 21.74
N TRP A 99 -26.05 4.23 21.03
CA TRP A 99 -25.22 4.21 19.83
C TRP A 99 -23.76 3.86 20.17
N ARG A 100 -23.20 4.46 21.21
CA ARG A 100 -21.86 4.15 21.70
C ARG A 100 -21.70 2.66 22.03
N GLU A 101 -22.68 2.06 22.68
CA GLU A 101 -22.67 0.61 22.98
C GLU A 101 -22.74 -0.26 21.72
N GLN A 102 -23.47 0.16 20.69
CA GLN A 102 -23.54 -0.58 19.42
C GLN A 102 -22.20 -0.55 18.68
N ILE A 103 -21.56 0.63 18.54
CA ILE A 103 -20.22 0.72 17.95
C ILE A 103 -19.23 -0.11 18.76
N ARG A 104 -19.29 -0.04 20.10
CA ARG A 104 -18.42 -0.84 20.97
C ARG A 104 -18.57 -2.34 20.72
N ARG A 105 -19.80 -2.84 20.62
CA ARG A 105 -20.05 -4.25 20.31
C ARG A 105 -19.54 -4.63 18.92
N ALA A 106 -19.74 -3.77 17.92
CA ALA A 106 -19.24 -4.01 16.57
C ALA A 106 -17.70 -4.09 16.54
N ALA A 107 -17.01 -3.10 17.12
CA ALA A 107 -15.55 -3.05 17.19
C ALA A 107 -14.92 -4.18 18.04
N LEU A 108 -15.68 -4.72 19.01
CA LEU A 108 -15.27 -5.91 19.78
C LEU A 108 -15.63 -7.23 19.08
N GLY A 109 -16.51 -7.21 18.08
CA GLY A 109 -16.96 -8.39 17.34
C GLY A 109 -16.17 -8.63 16.05
N GLY A 110 -15.58 -7.60 15.45
CA GLY A 110 -14.79 -7.66 14.22
C GLY A 110 -13.46 -6.89 14.31
N ALA A 111 -12.64 -7.01 13.27
CA ALA A 111 -11.48 -6.14 13.07
C ALA A 111 -11.93 -4.78 12.53
N ASP A 112 -12.79 -4.80 11.51
CA ASP A 112 -13.28 -3.62 10.79
C ASP A 112 -14.81 -3.55 10.78
N VAL A 113 -15.35 -2.35 10.94
CA VAL A 113 -16.80 -2.09 11.00
C VAL A 113 -17.20 -1.13 9.89
N ASP A 114 -17.97 -1.62 8.90
CA ASP A 114 -18.62 -0.76 7.91
C ASP A 114 -19.57 0.23 8.60
N LEU A 115 -19.20 1.51 8.57
CA LEU A 115 -19.88 2.54 9.34
C LEU A 115 -21.24 2.87 8.74
N GLN A 116 -21.38 2.81 7.41
CA GLN A 116 -22.64 3.06 6.73
C GLN A 116 -23.65 1.95 7.05
N ALA A 117 -23.22 0.69 6.95
CA ALA A 117 -24.04 -0.47 7.28
C ALA A 117 -24.49 -0.45 8.75
N LEU A 118 -23.59 -0.13 9.67
CA LEU A 118 -23.92 -0.01 11.10
C LEU A 118 -24.91 1.14 11.35
N ALA A 119 -24.69 2.31 10.75
CA ALA A 119 -25.57 3.47 10.89
C ALA A 119 -26.96 3.24 10.27
N SER A 120 -27.04 2.46 9.19
CA SER A 120 -28.30 2.13 8.51
C SER A 120 -29.21 1.20 9.30
N SER A 121 -28.62 0.31 10.12
CA SER A 121 -29.34 -0.74 10.85
C SER A 121 -29.73 -0.35 12.28
N THR A 122 -29.34 0.84 12.73
CA THR A 122 -29.57 1.28 14.11
C THR A 122 -30.92 1.94 14.35
N ALA A 123 -31.50 1.69 15.52
CA ALA A 123 -32.63 2.44 16.05
C ALA A 123 -32.21 3.70 16.84
N ALA A 124 -30.91 3.89 17.13
CA ALA A 124 -30.43 5.03 17.91
C ALA A 124 -30.49 6.32 17.06
N PRO A 125 -31.06 7.44 17.57
CA PRO A 125 -31.13 8.69 16.82
C PRO A 125 -29.76 9.20 16.34
N GLU A 126 -28.73 9.10 17.18
CA GLU A 126 -27.38 9.57 16.86
C GLU A 126 -26.76 8.81 15.67
N GLY A 127 -26.95 7.49 15.62
CA GLY A 127 -26.49 6.66 14.50
C GLY A 127 -27.29 6.91 13.22
N ARG A 128 -28.61 7.10 13.32
CA ARG A 128 -29.45 7.45 12.15
C ARG A 128 -29.08 8.82 11.57
N ASN A 129 -28.78 9.79 12.43
CA ASN A 129 -28.36 11.12 11.99
C ASN A 129 -26.97 11.08 11.32
N LEU A 130 -26.08 10.17 11.76
CA LEU A 130 -24.76 9.98 11.18
C LEU A 130 -24.81 9.36 9.77
N PHE A 131 -25.81 8.51 9.50
CA PHE A 131 -25.93 7.78 8.23
C PHE A 131 -25.85 8.68 6.98
N ALA A 132 -26.55 9.82 6.97
CA ALA A 132 -26.55 10.71 5.82
C ALA A 132 -25.16 11.31 5.54
N SER A 133 -24.43 11.71 6.60
CA SER A 133 -23.06 12.21 6.49
C SER A 133 -22.10 11.15 6.00
N VAL A 134 -22.21 9.92 6.54
CA VAL A 134 -21.35 8.79 6.13
C VAL A 134 -21.62 8.40 4.68
N SER A 135 -22.88 8.25 4.28
CA SER A 135 -23.24 7.91 2.90
C SER A 135 -22.79 8.97 1.89
N ALA A 136 -22.86 10.26 2.24
CA ALA A 136 -22.37 11.33 1.38
C ALA A 136 -20.84 11.31 1.29
N ALA A 137 -20.16 11.03 2.41
CA ALA A 137 -18.72 10.89 2.47
C ALA A 137 -18.23 9.69 1.67
N ASP A 138 -18.87 8.52 1.76
CA ASP A 138 -18.57 7.34 0.94
C ASP A 138 -18.61 7.66 -0.56
N HIS A 139 -19.67 8.33 -1.02
CA HIS A 139 -19.78 8.76 -2.41
C HIS A 139 -18.71 9.77 -2.82
N ARG A 140 -18.37 10.71 -1.92
CA ARG A 140 -17.32 11.69 -2.17
C ARG A 140 -15.95 11.02 -2.28
N ILE A 141 -15.61 10.13 -1.35
CA ILE A 141 -14.36 9.37 -1.34
C ILE A 141 -14.25 8.52 -2.61
N ALA A 142 -15.30 7.78 -2.97
CA ALA A 142 -15.31 7.01 -4.22
C ALA A 142 -15.04 7.90 -5.44
N THR A 143 -15.62 9.10 -5.49
CA THR A 143 -15.35 10.07 -6.57
C THR A 143 -13.91 10.57 -6.55
N LEU A 144 -13.38 10.92 -5.38
CA LEU A 144 -12.01 11.40 -5.20
C LEU A 144 -10.97 10.35 -5.60
N LYS A 145 -11.20 9.07 -5.28
CA LYS A 145 -10.36 7.94 -5.69
C LYS A 145 -10.63 7.45 -7.11
N GLY A 146 -11.53 8.09 -7.86
CA GLY A 146 -11.85 7.75 -9.26
C GLY A 146 -12.63 6.43 -9.43
N LEU A 147 -13.21 5.92 -8.35
CA LEU A 147 -13.92 4.64 -8.28
C LEU A 147 -15.36 4.75 -8.79
N PRO A 148 -15.95 3.65 -9.30
CA PRO A 148 -17.35 3.65 -9.70
C PRO A 148 -18.27 3.76 -8.48
N ALA A 149 -19.44 4.40 -8.64
CA ALA A 149 -20.44 4.51 -7.57
C ALA A 149 -20.94 3.15 -7.04
N SER A 150 -20.84 2.09 -7.86
CA SER A 150 -21.16 0.72 -7.47
C SER A 150 -20.20 0.12 -6.45
N THR A 151 -19.12 0.81 -6.08
CA THR A 151 -18.20 0.39 -5.00
C THR A 151 -18.93 0.37 -3.65
N GLY A 152 -19.91 1.26 -3.46
CA GLY A 152 -20.72 1.32 -2.23
C GLY A 152 -19.99 1.97 -1.05
N SER A 153 -20.29 1.52 0.17
CA SER A 153 -19.65 1.97 1.41
C SER A 153 -18.14 1.79 1.37
N LEU A 154 -17.40 2.75 1.91
CA LEU A 154 -15.94 2.70 2.03
C LEU A 154 -15.48 3.01 3.45
N LEU A 155 -16.16 3.90 4.17
CA LEU A 155 -15.78 4.27 5.53
C LEU A 155 -15.98 3.11 6.50
N ARG A 156 -14.87 2.74 7.15
CA ARG A 156 -14.86 1.73 8.21
C ARG A 156 -14.33 2.34 9.50
N VAL A 157 -14.67 1.69 10.60
CA VAL A 157 -14.12 2.01 11.92
C VAL A 157 -13.51 0.75 12.49
N ARG A 158 -12.27 0.85 12.97
CA ARG A 158 -11.58 -0.24 13.66
C ARG A 158 -11.00 0.21 14.99
N LEU A 159 -10.68 -0.75 15.83
CA LEU A 159 -9.91 -0.47 17.04
C LEU A 159 -8.45 -0.24 16.66
N GLY A 160 -7.85 0.86 17.12
CA GLY A 160 -6.51 1.26 16.67
C GLY A 160 -5.41 0.24 16.96
N ALA A 161 -5.51 -0.53 18.04
CA ALA A 161 -4.62 -1.65 18.29
C ALA A 161 -5.32 -2.77 19.08
N PRO A 162 -4.95 -4.05 18.88
CA PRO A 162 -5.51 -5.17 19.64
C PRO A 162 -5.39 -5.02 21.17
N ALA A 163 -4.31 -4.40 21.64
CA ALA A 163 -4.07 -4.15 23.07
C ALA A 163 -5.15 -3.25 23.73
N MET A 164 -5.88 -2.46 22.96
CA MET A 164 -6.93 -1.56 23.46
C MET A 164 -8.22 -2.30 23.85
N ARG A 165 -8.37 -3.59 23.47
CA ARG A 165 -9.62 -4.35 23.68
C ARG A 165 -10.00 -4.49 25.15
N SER A 166 -9.03 -4.63 26.05
CA SER A 166 -9.29 -4.76 27.50
C SER A 166 -9.91 -3.48 28.07
N HIS A 167 -9.33 -2.32 27.74
CA HIS A 167 -9.84 -1.01 28.14
C HIS A 167 -11.21 -0.70 27.51
N LEU A 168 -11.42 -1.09 26.25
CA LEU A 168 -12.73 -0.97 25.60
C LEU A 168 -13.80 -1.85 26.27
N ASN A 169 -13.45 -3.08 26.66
CA ASN A 169 -14.31 -3.97 27.43
C ASN A 169 -14.63 -3.42 28.83
N ALA A 170 -13.69 -2.73 29.46
CA ALA A 170 -13.88 -2.06 30.75
C ALA A 170 -14.77 -0.81 30.66
N GLY A 171 -15.25 -0.44 29.47
CA GLY A 171 -16.17 0.68 29.27
C GLY A 171 -15.48 2.04 29.13
N VAL A 172 -14.16 2.08 28.90
CA VAL A 172 -13.46 3.33 28.58
C VAL A 172 -13.97 3.86 27.24
N THR A 173 -14.52 5.08 27.24
CA THR A 173 -14.98 5.73 26.00
C THR A 173 -13.80 6.03 25.09
N PRO A 174 -13.77 5.50 23.86
CA PRO A 174 -12.68 5.75 22.92
C PRO A 174 -12.68 7.18 22.39
N TRP A 175 -11.51 7.66 21.95
CA TRP A 175 -11.43 8.80 21.03
C TRP A 175 -11.51 8.31 19.58
N ILE A 176 -11.86 9.20 18.66
CA ILE A 176 -11.86 8.93 17.21
C ILE A 176 -10.64 9.60 16.59
N ALA A 177 -9.79 8.87 15.88
CA ALA A 177 -8.76 9.45 15.03
C ALA A 177 -8.97 9.00 13.57
N VAL A 178 -8.32 9.68 12.62
CA VAL A 178 -8.28 9.27 11.21
C VAL A 178 -6.94 8.57 10.93
N ALA A 179 -6.94 7.56 10.06
CA ALA A 179 -5.71 6.86 9.66
C ALA A 179 -4.83 7.70 8.72
N ALA A 180 -5.45 8.49 7.83
CA ALA A 180 -4.83 9.23 6.73
C ALA A 180 -3.94 10.42 7.14
N ALA A 181 -3.22 10.33 8.25
CA ALA A 181 -2.13 11.24 8.53
C ALA A 181 -0.92 10.91 7.62
N ASP A 182 -0.07 11.91 7.40
CA ASP A 182 1.29 11.75 6.86
C ASP A 182 1.99 10.52 7.49
N ASP A 183 2.66 9.68 6.69
CA ASP A 183 3.36 8.46 7.15
C ASP A 183 4.43 8.76 8.20
N ASP A 184 5.06 9.92 8.08
CA ASP A 184 6.05 10.43 9.04
C ASP A 184 5.41 11.22 10.20
N ALA A 185 4.07 11.22 10.31
CA ALA A 185 3.37 11.94 11.35
C ALA A 185 3.77 11.41 12.72
N ARG A 186 4.54 12.20 13.45
CA ARG A 186 4.88 11.96 14.87
C ARG A 186 3.68 12.06 15.80
N THR A 187 2.60 12.67 15.33
CA THR A 187 1.36 12.83 16.10
C THR A 187 0.14 12.76 15.20
N ILE A 188 -0.91 12.11 15.68
CA ILE A 188 -2.26 12.17 15.07
C ILE A 188 -3.22 12.97 15.95
N THR A 189 -4.24 13.55 15.32
CA THR A 189 -5.33 14.24 16.04
C THR A 189 -6.46 13.26 16.32
N ALA A 190 -6.88 13.18 17.57
CA ALA A 190 -8.04 12.41 18.00
C ALA A 190 -9.12 13.33 18.60
N TYR A 191 -10.38 12.96 18.43
CA TYR A 191 -11.55 13.71 18.88
C TYR A 191 -12.28 12.90 19.95
N ASP A 192 -12.57 13.55 21.08
CA ASP A 192 -13.43 12.94 22.09
C ASP A 192 -14.92 13.20 21.83
N SER A 193 -15.79 12.53 22.59
CA SER A 193 -17.23 12.68 22.42
C SER A 193 -17.74 14.09 22.75
N GLN A 194 -16.93 14.96 23.36
CA GLN A 194 -17.27 16.37 23.60
C GLN A 194 -16.81 17.27 22.45
N GLY A 195 -16.13 16.73 21.43
CA GLY A 195 -15.54 17.48 20.33
C GLY A 195 -14.21 18.12 20.69
N ARG A 196 -13.61 17.76 21.83
CA ARG A 196 -12.26 18.24 22.18
C ARG A 196 -11.23 17.44 21.40
N THR A 197 -10.23 18.14 20.89
CA THR A 197 -9.08 17.56 20.21
C THR A 197 -8.04 17.11 21.23
N HIS A 198 -7.41 15.97 20.93
CA HIS A 198 -6.33 15.38 21.68
C HIS A 198 -5.21 15.05 20.70
N THR A 199 -3.99 15.45 21.02
CA THR A 199 -2.80 15.05 20.26
C THR A 199 -2.32 13.70 20.78
N VAL A 200 -2.20 12.72 19.90
CA VAL A 200 -1.73 11.37 20.21
C VAL A 200 -0.36 11.19 19.60
N ASP A 201 0.62 10.84 20.42
CA ASP A 201 1.98 10.45 19.98
C ASP A 201 1.90 9.11 19.23
N THR A 202 2.46 9.05 18.03
CA THR A 202 2.43 7.86 17.17
C THR A 202 3.57 6.90 17.45
N ALA A 203 4.61 7.32 18.18
CA ALA A 203 5.75 6.46 18.52
C ALA A 203 5.36 5.29 19.44
N ARG A 204 4.17 5.33 20.05
CA ARG A 204 3.66 4.28 20.95
C ARG A 204 2.14 4.15 20.82
N VAL A 205 1.65 2.92 21.00
CA VAL A 205 0.20 2.66 21.12
C VAL A 205 -0.33 3.33 22.40
N PRO A 206 -1.36 4.20 22.33
CA PRO A 206 -1.88 4.89 23.51
C PRO A 206 -2.68 3.95 24.42
N GLU A 207 -2.65 4.21 25.73
CA GLU A 207 -3.42 3.43 26.72
C GLU A 207 -4.94 3.61 26.57
N ARG A 208 -5.38 4.83 26.25
CA ARG A 208 -6.79 5.10 25.97
C ARG A 208 -7.15 4.51 24.60
N PRO A 209 -8.25 3.72 24.50
CA PRO A 209 -8.70 3.20 23.23
C PRO A 209 -8.95 4.29 22.19
N LEU A 210 -8.52 4.02 20.97
CA LEU A 210 -8.87 4.80 19.78
C LEU A 210 -9.74 3.94 18.86
N TYR A 211 -10.82 4.54 18.36
CA TYR A 211 -11.38 4.13 17.09
C TYR A 211 -10.64 4.87 15.99
N ILE A 212 -10.07 4.12 15.05
CA ILE A 212 -9.50 4.66 13.84
C ILE A 212 -10.60 4.61 12.78
N LEU A 213 -10.93 5.77 12.23
CA LEU A 213 -11.75 5.91 11.04
C LEU A 213 -10.82 5.96 9.84
N ASP A 214 -11.07 5.09 8.88
CA ASP A 214 -10.32 4.97 7.64
C ASP A 214 -11.26 4.48 6.53
N ILE A 215 -10.71 4.31 5.34
CA ILE A 215 -11.39 3.63 4.25
C ILE A 215 -11.11 2.12 4.30
N ASP A 216 -12.03 1.32 3.78
CA ASP A 216 -11.80 -0.08 3.41
C ASP A 216 -10.88 -0.10 2.18
N VAL A 217 -9.58 0.05 2.44
CA VAL A 217 -8.53 0.16 1.42
C VAL A 217 -8.55 -1.08 0.54
N THR A 218 -8.61 -2.29 1.10
CA THR A 218 -8.77 -3.54 0.34
C THR A 218 -9.95 -3.51 -0.66
N LYS A 219 -11.11 -2.97 -0.26
CA LYS A 219 -12.26 -2.83 -1.16
C LYS A 219 -12.05 -1.74 -2.22
N ALA A 220 -11.49 -0.59 -1.83
CA ALA A 220 -11.15 0.50 -2.72
C ALA A 220 -10.12 0.06 -3.77
N HIS A 221 -9.05 -0.59 -3.33
CA HIS A 221 -7.98 -1.17 -4.11
C HIS A 221 -8.49 -2.11 -5.20
N ARG A 222 -9.29 -3.11 -4.81
CA ARG A 222 -9.88 -4.06 -5.75
C ARG A 222 -10.78 -3.39 -6.79
N ALA A 223 -11.50 -2.34 -6.41
CA ALA A 223 -12.29 -1.55 -7.34
C ALA A 223 -11.39 -0.71 -8.26
N GLY A 224 -10.31 -0.15 -7.73
CA GLY A 224 -9.29 0.61 -8.44
C GLY A 224 -8.57 -0.19 -9.51
N LEU A 225 -8.09 -1.40 -9.19
CA LEU A 225 -7.46 -2.29 -10.16
C LEU A 225 -8.41 -2.62 -11.34
N LYS A 226 -9.72 -2.76 -11.09
CA LYS A 226 -10.70 -2.93 -12.17
C LYS A 226 -10.82 -1.69 -13.05
N VAL A 227 -10.70 -0.49 -12.47
CA VAL A 227 -10.66 0.77 -13.23
C VAL A 227 -9.41 0.81 -14.12
N LEU A 228 -8.23 0.46 -13.58
CA LEU A 228 -6.99 0.37 -14.36
C LEU A 228 -7.13 -0.61 -15.53
N GLN A 229 -7.53 -1.86 -15.24
CA GLN A 229 -7.69 -2.91 -16.24
C GLN A 229 -8.65 -2.51 -17.35
N LYS A 230 -9.80 -1.91 -16.97
CA LYS A 230 -10.77 -1.41 -17.95
C LYS A 230 -10.18 -0.32 -18.82
N ALA A 231 -9.52 0.67 -18.23
CA ALA A 231 -8.94 1.79 -18.98
C ALA A 231 -7.85 1.32 -19.95
N PHE A 232 -6.97 0.41 -19.51
CA PHE A 232 -5.95 -0.18 -20.38
C PHE A 232 -6.57 -0.98 -21.53
N ALA A 233 -7.61 -1.77 -21.25
CA ALA A 233 -8.34 -2.51 -22.28
C ALA A 233 -9.04 -1.60 -23.29
N ASP A 234 -9.74 -0.55 -22.82
CA ASP A 234 -10.43 0.43 -23.66
C ASP A 234 -9.45 1.17 -24.60
N LYS A 235 -8.15 1.16 -24.27
CA LYS A 235 -7.07 1.81 -25.02
C LYS A 235 -6.19 0.83 -25.80
N GLY A 236 -6.52 -0.45 -25.76
CA GLY A 236 -5.79 -1.51 -26.46
C GLY A 236 -4.48 -1.95 -25.79
N LEU A 237 -4.14 -1.42 -24.62
CA LEU A 237 -2.89 -1.73 -23.90
C LEU A 237 -2.89 -3.10 -23.21
N THR A 238 -4.00 -3.84 -23.26
CA THR A 238 -4.09 -5.25 -22.85
C THR A 238 -4.50 -6.16 -24.00
N SER A 239 -4.51 -5.63 -25.24
CA SER A 239 -4.90 -6.36 -26.44
C SER A 239 -4.10 -7.66 -26.59
N LEU A 240 -4.82 -8.77 -26.70
CA LEU A 240 -4.28 -9.97 -27.29
C LEU A 240 -4.34 -9.73 -28.80
N ALA A 241 -3.22 -9.91 -29.50
CA ALA A 241 -3.23 -9.81 -30.96
C ALA A 241 -4.39 -10.65 -31.49
N SER A 242 -5.32 -10.00 -32.20
CA SER A 242 -6.46 -10.66 -32.83
C SER A 242 -5.93 -11.92 -33.52
N SER A 243 -6.41 -13.08 -33.07
CA SER A 243 -6.06 -14.37 -33.64
C SER A 243 -6.61 -14.47 -35.07
N LYS A 244 -6.02 -13.71 -35.99
CA LYS A 244 -6.07 -14.02 -37.41
C LYS A 244 -5.17 -15.23 -37.58
N ALA A 245 -5.84 -16.38 -37.52
CA ALA A 245 -5.31 -17.72 -37.72
C ALA A 245 -4.15 -17.75 -38.72
N VAL A 246 -2.94 -18.01 -38.22
CA VAL A 246 -1.92 -18.67 -39.02
C VAL A 246 -2.13 -20.15 -38.76
N ASN A 247 -2.91 -20.79 -39.64
CA ASN A 247 -3.00 -22.24 -39.72
C ASN A 247 -1.63 -22.79 -40.11
N SER A 248 -0.78 -23.05 -39.13
CA SER A 248 0.41 -23.88 -39.28
C SER A 248 0.14 -25.19 -38.55
N ALA A 249 -0.41 -26.15 -39.29
CA ALA A 249 -0.43 -27.55 -38.90
C ALA A 249 1.02 -28.02 -38.75
N ASN A 250 1.49 -28.16 -37.50
CA ASN A 250 2.50 -29.12 -37.02
C ASN A 250 3.08 -28.67 -35.69
N ALA A 251 2.40 -29.05 -34.60
CA ALA A 251 3.01 -29.56 -33.39
C ALA A 251 1.86 -30.08 -32.52
N ALA A 252 1.97 -31.30 -32.00
CA ALA A 252 1.28 -31.65 -30.78
C ALA A 252 1.89 -30.78 -29.67
N SER A 253 1.47 -29.51 -29.60
CA SER A 253 1.89 -28.60 -28.56
C SER A 253 1.14 -29.01 -27.31
N THR A 254 1.86 -29.28 -26.22
CA THR A 254 1.29 -29.24 -24.87
C THR A 254 0.49 -27.94 -24.78
N ALA A 255 -0.84 -28.03 -24.74
CA ALA A 255 -1.69 -26.85 -24.63
C ALA A 255 -1.27 -26.15 -23.33
N GLY A 256 -0.89 -24.88 -23.39
CA GLY A 256 -0.25 -24.21 -22.26
C GLY A 256 0.64 -23.04 -22.65
N TRP A 257 1.10 -22.31 -21.63
CA TRP A 257 1.91 -21.11 -21.79
C TRP A 257 2.96 -20.99 -20.70
N TRP A 258 4.06 -20.32 -21.04
CA TRP A 258 5.11 -20.01 -20.08
C TRP A 258 4.79 -18.75 -19.30
N ALA A 259 5.14 -18.78 -18.02
CA ALA A 259 4.92 -17.73 -17.06
C ALA A 259 6.19 -17.44 -16.25
N THR A 260 6.24 -16.25 -15.62
CA THR A 260 7.12 -16.01 -14.48
C THR A 260 6.29 -16.06 -13.20
N LYS A 261 6.67 -16.92 -12.26
CA LYS A 261 6.01 -17.09 -10.97
C LYS A 261 6.87 -16.49 -9.85
N VAL A 262 6.27 -15.69 -8.98
CA VAL A 262 6.88 -15.17 -7.75
C VAL A 262 6.66 -16.20 -6.65
N THR A 263 7.76 -16.71 -6.09
CA THR A 263 7.75 -17.71 -5.01
C THR A 263 8.03 -17.11 -3.66
N ALA A 264 8.76 -15.99 -3.60
CA ALA A 264 8.96 -15.20 -2.40
C ALA A 264 9.11 -13.71 -2.73
N VAL A 265 8.73 -12.82 -1.82
CA VAL A 265 8.86 -11.37 -1.98
C VAL A 265 8.91 -10.69 -0.61
N GLU A 266 9.68 -9.61 -0.52
CA GLU A 266 9.81 -8.77 0.66
C GLU A 266 10.01 -7.31 0.22
N VAL A 267 9.37 -6.42 0.95
CA VAL A 267 9.62 -4.97 0.92
C VAL A 267 10.19 -4.61 2.28
N ASN A 268 11.32 -3.89 2.32
CA ASN A 268 12.04 -3.58 3.56
C ASN A 268 11.31 -2.55 4.41
N ASP A 269 10.73 -1.54 3.76
CA ASP A 269 10.00 -0.45 4.38
C ASP A 269 8.72 -0.24 3.58
N ASP A 270 7.60 -0.58 4.21
CA ASP A 270 6.23 -0.28 3.76
C ASP A 270 5.79 1.12 4.23
N GLN A 271 6.62 1.83 4.99
CA GLN A 271 6.38 3.17 5.52
C GLN A 271 5.09 3.34 6.35
N GLU A 272 4.35 2.27 6.65
CA GLU A 272 3.07 2.37 7.35
C GLU A 272 3.24 2.35 8.88
N PRO A 273 2.82 3.41 9.59
CA PRO A 273 2.77 3.38 11.05
C PRO A 273 1.57 2.54 11.54
N TRP A 274 1.61 2.08 12.79
CA TRP A 274 0.61 1.16 13.40
C TRP A 274 -0.86 1.61 13.26
N PHE A 275 -1.10 2.89 13.01
CA PHE A 275 -2.42 3.47 12.88
C PHE A 275 -2.95 3.49 11.44
N LYS A 276 -2.18 3.12 10.41
CA LYS A 276 -2.63 3.07 9.01
C LYS A 276 -3.26 1.74 8.61
N GLY A 277 -2.58 0.63 8.82
CA GLY A 277 -3.21 -0.67 8.61
C GLY A 277 -2.22 -1.72 8.16
N ALA A 278 -2.63 -2.47 7.14
CA ALA A 278 -1.78 -3.31 6.32
C ALA A 278 -1.71 -2.63 4.95
N ALA A 279 -0.55 -2.66 4.30
CA ALA A 279 -0.40 -2.02 3.00
C ALA A 279 -1.10 -2.79 1.87
N GLU A 280 -1.66 -2.07 0.91
CA GLU A 280 -2.27 -2.64 -0.29
C GLU A 280 -1.36 -2.49 -1.52
N MET A 281 -0.57 -3.53 -1.79
CA MET A 281 0.42 -3.51 -2.88
C MET A 281 -0.09 -4.09 -4.19
N PHE A 282 0.38 -3.55 -5.31
CA PHE A 282 0.18 -4.10 -6.65
C PHE A 282 1.38 -3.86 -7.55
N SER A 283 1.48 -4.63 -8.64
CA SER A 283 2.50 -4.44 -9.67
C SER A 283 1.90 -4.10 -11.02
N LEU A 284 2.55 -3.20 -11.75
CA LEU A 284 2.35 -2.90 -13.16
C LEU A 284 3.45 -3.59 -13.97
N VAL A 285 3.06 -4.62 -14.72
CA VAL A 285 3.96 -5.38 -15.58
C VAL A 285 3.84 -4.86 -17.00
N THR A 286 4.90 -4.23 -17.51
CA THR A 286 4.90 -3.54 -18.79
C THR A 286 5.85 -4.16 -19.81
N GLY A 287 5.51 -4.05 -21.08
CA GLY A 287 6.32 -4.55 -22.19
C GLY A 287 5.65 -4.26 -23.52
N PHE A 288 5.89 -5.09 -24.53
CA PHE A 288 5.21 -4.97 -25.82
C PHE A 288 4.30 -6.17 -26.03
N GLY A 289 3.04 -5.91 -26.41
CA GLY A 289 2.09 -6.92 -26.84
C GLY A 289 2.52 -7.59 -28.15
N LYS A 290 1.91 -8.73 -28.50
CA LYS A 290 2.21 -9.47 -29.74
C LYS A 290 1.99 -8.64 -31.02
N ASP A 291 1.19 -7.58 -30.95
CA ASP A 291 0.95 -6.62 -32.02
C ASP A 291 2.01 -5.50 -32.12
N GLY A 292 3.01 -5.51 -31.23
CA GLY A 292 4.08 -4.49 -31.18
C GLY A 292 3.67 -3.19 -30.48
N THR A 293 2.48 -3.12 -29.89
CA THR A 293 2.06 -1.97 -29.07
C THR A 293 2.52 -2.12 -27.63
N ALA A 294 2.71 -1.01 -26.92
CA ALA A 294 3.00 -1.06 -25.48
C ALA A 294 1.85 -1.78 -24.74
N ARG A 295 2.21 -2.62 -23.77
CA ARG A 295 1.30 -3.41 -22.95
C ARG A 295 1.54 -3.13 -21.48
N VAL A 296 0.48 -3.12 -20.69
CA VAL A 296 0.54 -3.10 -19.21
C VAL A 296 -0.50 -4.04 -18.61
N ASP A 297 -0.06 -4.93 -17.72
CA ASP A 297 -0.89 -5.80 -16.91
C ASP A 297 -0.77 -5.38 -15.43
N SER A 298 -1.89 -5.28 -14.72
CA SER A 298 -1.87 -5.04 -13.25
C SER A 298 -2.01 -6.36 -12.51
N VAL A 299 -1.19 -6.54 -11.47
CA VAL A 299 -1.14 -7.74 -10.63
C VAL A 299 -1.34 -7.32 -9.18
N ASP A 300 -2.49 -7.69 -8.61
CA ASP A 300 -2.82 -7.50 -7.19
C ASP A 300 -1.88 -8.32 -6.30
N MET A 301 -1.31 -7.74 -5.24
CA MET A 301 -0.41 -8.41 -4.30
C MET A 301 -0.90 -8.20 -2.85
N PRO A 302 -2.11 -8.68 -2.51
CA PRO A 302 -2.86 -8.29 -1.31
C PRO A 302 -2.36 -8.97 -0.02
N TYR A 303 -1.16 -9.54 -0.08
CA TYR A 303 -0.50 -10.23 1.02
C TYR A 303 0.71 -9.46 1.51
N LEU A 304 1.15 -8.41 0.83
CA LEU A 304 2.30 -7.59 1.23
C LEU A 304 1.89 -6.57 2.30
N ASP A 305 1.45 -7.08 3.45
CA ASP A 305 0.84 -6.27 4.51
C ASP A 305 1.85 -5.45 5.31
N TYR A 306 3.09 -5.96 5.46
CA TYR A 306 4.08 -5.42 6.39
C TYR A 306 5.51 -5.41 5.85
N GLY A 307 6.20 -4.31 6.10
CA GLY A 307 7.63 -4.13 5.86
C GLY A 307 8.49 -5.14 6.63
N GLY A 308 9.57 -5.59 6.01
CA GLY A 308 10.51 -6.58 6.56
C GLY A 308 9.95 -8.00 6.69
N THR A 309 8.77 -8.27 6.13
CA THR A 309 8.16 -9.61 6.13
C THR A 309 8.37 -10.29 4.78
N VAL A 310 8.90 -11.52 4.81
CA VAL A 310 9.02 -12.36 3.61
C VAL A 310 7.73 -13.14 3.41
N TYR A 311 7.07 -12.88 2.28
CA TYR A 311 5.85 -13.58 1.86
C TYR A 311 6.16 -14.64 0.80
N TYR A 312 5.33 -15.69 0.71
CA TYR A 312 5.53 -16.85 -0.18
C TYR A 312 4.30 -17.14 -1.05
N PRO A 313 3.96 -16.26 -1.99
CA PRO A 313 2.64 -16.24 -2.61
C PRO A 313 2.41 -17.32 -3.69
N ASN A 314 3.47 -17.85 -4.30
CA ASN A 314 3.37 -18.75 -5.46
C ASN A 314 2.47 -18.19 -6.59
N GLN A 315 2.55 -16.88 -6.82
CA GLN A 315 1.67 -16.13 -7.71
C GLN A 315 2.31 -15.96 -9.10
N ILE A 316 1.49 -16.04 -10.16
CA ILE A 316 1.94 -15.68 -11.51
C ILE A 316 2.05 -14.15 -11.64
N LEU A 317 3.23 -13.68 -12.03
CA LEU A 317 3.51 -12.27 -12.27
C LEU A 317 3.38 -11.91 -13.76
N VAL A 318 3.88 -12.77 -14.66
CA VAL A 318 3.88 -12.52 -16.10
C VAL A 318 3.33 -13.73 -16.86
N ASN A 319 2.41 -13.50 -17.81
CA ASN A 319 2.00 -14.49 -18.81
C ASN A 319 2.66 -14.16 -20.16
N TRP A 320 3.67 -14.94 -20.55
CA TRP A 320 4.48 -14.66 -21.75
C TRP A 320 3.74 -14.89 -23.07
N SER A 321 2.56 -15.52 -23.05
CA SER A 321 1.71 -15.60 -24.25
C SER A 321 1.22 -14.22 -24.72
N ASN A 322 1.21 -13.24 -23.82
CA ASN A 322 0.73 -11.88 -24.09
C ASN A 322 1.82 -10.93 -24.61
N TYR A 323 3.11 -11.26 -24.45
CA TYR A 323 4.23 -10.36 -24.72
C TYR A 323 5.02 -10.77 -25.96
N LYS A 324 5.37 -9.82 -26.84
CA LYS A 324 6.20 -10.02 -28.03
C LYS A 324 7.62 -10.48 -27.68
N TYR A 325 8.23 -9.81 -26.71
CA TYR A 325 9.56 -10.13 -26.23
C TYR A 325 9.46 -11.01 -24.98
N ASN A 326 10.46 -11.86 -24.76
CA ASN A 326 10.63 -12.61 -23.50
C ASN A 326 11.23 -11.72 -22.40
N LEU A 327 10.86 -10.43 -22.41
CA LEU A 327 11.31 -9.37 -21.51
C LEU A 327 10.09 -8.51 -21.14
N ALA A 328 9.99 -8.19 -19.86
CA ALA A 328 9.01 -7.29 -19.30
C ALA A 328 9.67 -6.46 -18.17
N ASP A 329 9.05 -5.34 -17.87
CA ASP A 329 9.42 -4.47 -16.77
C ASP A 329 8.34 -4.55 -15.69
N VAL A 330 8.72 -4.39 -14.44
CA VAL A 330 7.79 -4.44 -13.30
C VAL A 330 7.96 -3.19 -12.48
N VAL A 331 6.86 -2.49 -12.19
CA VAL A 331 6.81 -1.39 -11.22
C VAL A 331 5.83 -1.79 -10.13
N MET A 332 6.31 -1.88 -8.89
CA MET A 332 5.50 -2.16 -7.71
C MET A 332 5.08 -0.84 -7.05
N MET A 333 3.82 -0.79 -6.66
CA MET A 333 3.09 0.37 -6.17
C MET A 333 2.32 -0.03 -4.91
N GLU A 334 2.07 0.93 -4.05
CA GLU A 334 1.19 0.84 -2.89
C GLU A 334 -0.10 1.65 -3.19
N ASP A 335 -1.25 1.26 -2.65
CA ASP A 335 -2.48 2.09 -2.67
C ASP A 335 -2.57 2.88 -1.36
N ASP A 336 -2.39 4.18 -1.47
CA ASP A 336 -2.51 5.11 -0.36
C ASP A 336 -3.93 5.72 -0.27
N ASP A 337 -4.17 6.59 0.72
CA ASP A 337 -5.47 7.28 0.85
C ASP A 337 -5.73 8.30 -0.27
N GLY A 338 -4.71 8.77 -0.99
CA GLY A 338 -4.76 9.78 -2.05
C GLY A 338 -5.01 9.25 -3.47
N THR A 339 -4.76 7.97 -3.74
CA THR A 339 -4.72 7.40 -5.08
C THR A 339 -6.04 7.59 -5.83
N ASN A 340 -5.97 8.29 -6.98
CA ASN A 340 -7.05 8.36 -7.95
C ASN A 340 -6.78 7.41 -9.12
N TYR A 341 -7.41 6.24 -9.08
CA TYR A 341 -7.21 5.17 -10.06
C TYR A 341 -7.55 5.54 -11.50
N ARG A 342 -8.50 6.46 -11.70
CA ARG A 342 -8.83 6.94 -13.05
C ARG A 342 -7.73 7.84 -13.59
N ALA A 343 -7.25 8.77 -12.76
CA ALA A 343 -6.15 9.66 -13.14
C ALA A 343 -4.86 8.88 -13.39
N LEU A 344 -4.55 7.89 -12.54
CA LEU A 344 -3.42 6.98 -12.72
C LEU A 344 -3.52 6.23 -14.06
N ALA A 345 -4.67 5.63 -14.35
CA ALA A 345 -4.89 4.94 -15.61
C ALA A 345 -4.71 5.85 -16.83
N GLU A 346 -5.25 7.06 -16.78
CA GLU A 346 -5.15 8.05 -17.86
C GLU A 346 -3.70 8.49 -18.09
N ALA A 347 -2.95 8.71 -17.02
CA ALA A 347 -1.55 9.09 -17.07
C ALA A 347 -0.70 7.97 -17.71
N ILE A 348 -0.77 6.75 -17.17
CA ILE A 348 -0.03 5.59 -17.70
C ILE A 348 -0.39 5.32 -19.15
N THR A 349 -1.69 5.34 -19.48
CA THR A 349 -2.15 5.15 -20.85
C THR A 349 -1.54 6.18 -21.79
N THR A 350 -1.59 7.45 -21.39
CA THR A 350 -1.08 8.56 -22.22
C THR A 350 0.40 8.39 -22.48
N ALA A 351 1.19 8.04 -21.46
CA ALA A 351 2.62 7.81 -21.62
C ALA A 351 2.91 6.62 -22.53
N LEU A 352 2.29 5.47 -22.28
CA LEU A 352 2.56 4.23 -23.03
C LEU A 352 2.13 4.31 -24.51
N LEU A 353 1.07 5.06 -24.84
CA LEU A 353 0.65 5.26 -26.23
C LEU A 353 1.66 6.05 -27.07
N THR A 354 2.60 6.77 -26.46
CA THR A 354 3.69 7.45 -27.18
C THR A 354 4.86 6.52 -27.51
N VAL A 355 4.92 5.36 -26.84
CA VAL A 355 6.00 4.40 -27.04
C VAL A 355 5.67 3.49 -28.20
N THR A 356 6.59 3.43 -29.16
CA THR A 356 6.48 2.57 -30.34
C THR A 356 7.63 1.58 -30.36
N ASP A 357 7.33 0.33 -30.71
CA ASP A 357 8.35 -0.69 -30.87
C ASP A 357 9.23 -0.38 -32.09
N GLN A 358 10.54 -0.30 -31.86
CA GLN A 358 11.54 0.00 -32.89
C GLN A 358 12.25 -1.26 -33.41
N GLY A 359 11.72 -2.45 -33.11
CA GLY A 359 12.33 -3.73 -33.47
C GLY A 359 13.39 -4.21 -32.46
N THR A 360 13.50 -3.52 -31.32
CA THR A 360 14.30 -3.92 -30.16
C THR A 360 13.51 -3.63 -28.89
N TYR A 361 13.75 -4.40 -27.83
CA TYR A 361 13.12 -4.12 -26.53
C TYR A 361 13.64 -2.78 -25.98
N ILE A 362 12.72 -1.94 -25.55
CA ILE A 362 12.99 -0.66 -24.88
C ILE A 362 12.31 -0.75 -23.51
N PRO A 363 13.04 -0.59 -22.39
CA PRO A 363 12.44 -0.57 -21.07
C PRO A 363 11.39 0.55 -20.93
N LEU A 364 10.25 0.20 -20.37
CA LEU A 364 9.07 1.04 -20.15
C LEU A 364 8.94 1.53 -18.70
N VAL A 365 9.73 1.03 -17.73
CA VAL A 365 9.69 1.51 -16.33
C VAL A 365 9.71 3.05 -16.27
N ASN A 366 10.66 3.69 -16.95
CA ASN A 366 10.80 5.15 -16.89
C ASN A 366 9.62 5.89 -17.53
N ALA A 367 8.94 5.28 -18.51
CA ALA A 367 7.74 5.85 -19.10
C ALA A 367 6.55 5.76 -18.13
N VAL A 368 6.45 4.67 -17.36
CA VAL A 368 5.44 4.53 -16.29
C VAL A 368 5.73 5.50 -15.14
N LEU A 369 6.96 5.49 -14.62
CA LEU A 369 7.35 6.38 -13.52
C LEU A 369 7.20 7.86 -13.91
N GLY A 370 7.60 8.25 -15.12
CA GLY A 370 7.44 9.63 -15.59
C GLY A 370 5.99 10.04 -15.90
N ALA A 371 5.05 9.09 -15.95
CA ALA A 371 3.63 9.38 -16.12
C ALA A 371 2.95 9.73 -14.80
N ILE A 372 3.45 9.16 -13.71
CA ILE A 372 2.92 9.38 -12.36
C ILE A 372 3.26 10.83 -11.95
N PRO A 373 2.29 11.65 -11.51
CA PRO A 373 2.56 13.04 -11.13
C PRO A 373 3.53 13.14 -9.93
N ASP A 374 4.39 14.16 -9.90
CA ASP A 374 5.39 14.38 -8.83
C ASP A 374 4.81 14.36 -7.40
N GLY A 375 3.56 14.80 -7.22
CA GLY A 375 2.88 14.77 -5.92
C GLY A 375 2.55 13.36 -5.39
N TRP A 376 2.65 12.34 -6.24
CA TRP A 376 2.54 10.92 -5.87
C TRP A 376 3.94 10.33 -5.52
N PHE A 377 5.00 11.14 -5.66
CA PHE A 377 6.38 10.76 -5.30
C PHE A 377 6.91 11.51 -4.07
N THR A 378 6.14 12.44 -3.52
CA THR A 378 6.52 13.25 -2.35
C THR A 378 5.44 13.20 -1.29
N ASP A 379 5.81 12.72 -0.10
CA ASP A 379 5.04 12.71 1.17
C ASP A 379 3.82 11.77 1.25
N ASP A 380 3.47 11.02 0.20
CA ASP A 380 2.38 10.02 0.21
C ASP A 380 2.80 8.85 -0.73
N PRO A 381 2.79 7.56 -0.32
CA PRO A 381 3.53 6.49 -1.01
C PRO A 381 2.85 5.99 -2.30
N ASP A 382 3.55 6.12 -3.44
CA ASP A 382 3.08 5.67 -4.77
C ASP A 382 4.25 5.28 -5.72
N TYR A 383 5.30 4.68 -5.15
CA TYR A 383 6.29 3.84 -5.83
C TYR A 383 7.07 3.06 -4.78
N VAL A 384 7.09 1.75 -4.89
CA VAL A 384 7.76 0.88 -3.90
C VAL A 384 9.08 0.39 -4.45
N GLU A 385 9.04 -0.20 -5.65
CA GLU A 385 10.20 -0.84 -6.25
C GLU A 385 10.00 -1.04 -7.76
N SER A 386 11.09 -1.25 -8.50
CA SER A 386 11.04 -1.63 -9.91
C SER A 386 12.09 -2.67 -10.28
N TRP A 387 11.74 -3.48 -11.28
CA TRP A 387 12.64 -4.44 -11.91
C TRP A 387 12.63 -4.23 -13.42
N TYR A 388 13.81 -3.92 -13.95
CA TYR A 388 14.01 -3.70 -15.38
C TYR A 388 14.36 -5.03 -16.05
N THR A 389 13.80 -5.27 -17.24
CA THR A 389 14.16 -6.38 -18.13
C THR A 389 14.04 -7.77 -17.48
N LEU A 390 12.98 -8.00 -16.69
CA LEU A 390 12.62 -9.33 -16.21
C LEU A 390 12.40 -10.26 -17.41
N ALA A 391 13.15 -11.36 -17.48
CA ALA A 391 13.10 -12.29 -18.60
C ALA A 391 12.24 -13.52 -18.29
N GLN A 392 11.73 -14.19 -19.34
CA GLN A 392 10.98 -15.45 -19.18
C GLN A 392 11.77 -16.54 -18.45
N ASN A 393 13.09 -16.58 -18.63
CA ASN A 393 13.98 -17.53 -18.00
C ASN A 393 14.64 -16.99 -16.71
N SER A 394 14.22 -15.83 -16.21
CA SER A 394 14.70 -15.31 -14.93
C SER A 394 14.39 -16.29 -13.81
N THR A 395 15.37 -16.50 -12.92
CA THR A 395 15.25 -17.43 -11.80
C THR A 395 16.04 -16.93 -10.60
N GLY A 396 15.60 -17.32 -9.40
CA GLY A 396 16.25 -16.95 -8.15
C GLY A 396 15.85 -15.56 -7.68
N ARG A 397 16.60 -15.03 -6.72
CA ARG A 397 16.34 -13.74 -6.09
C ARG A 397 16.82 -12.59 -6.97
N LEU A 398 15.91 -11.65 -7.23
CA LEU A 398 16.13 -10.41 -7.95
C LEU A 398 15.89 -9.25 -6.97
N ASN A 399 16.95 -8.47 -6.72
CA ASN A 399 16.80 -7.21 -5.98
C ASN A 399 16.20 -6.17 -6.94
N GLY A 400 15.34 -5.31 -6.42
CA GLY A 400 14.83 -4.20 -7.21
C GLY A 400 15.83 -3.06 -7.33
N ALA A 401 15.49 -2.11 -8.21
CA ALA A 401 16.36 -1.03 -8.63
C ALA A 401 16.53 0.09 -7.58
N SER A 402 15.50 0.39 -6.78
CA SER A 402 15.62 1.35 -5.66
C SER A 402 16.31 0.71 -4.45
N GLY A 403 16.27 -0.61 -4.34
CA GLY A 403 16.82 -1.36 -3.22
C GLY A 403 15.87 -1.42 -2.02
N ASN A 404 14.60 -1.05 -2.19
CA ASN A 404 13.59 -1.18 -1.16
C ASN A 404 13.03 -2.60 -1.06
N GLY A 405 13.16 -3.44 -2.09
CA GLY A 405 12.62 -4.79 -2.05
C GLY A 405 13.35 -5.81 -2.90
N TRP A 406 12.90 -7.06 -2.79
CA TRP A 406 13.35 -8.15 -3.65
C TRP A 406 12.22 -9.17 -3.88
N MET A 407 12.30 -9.88 -5.00
CA MET A 407 11.46 -11.04 -5.27
C MET A 407 12.29 -12.25 -5.70
N THR A 408 11.86 -13.45 -5.35
CA THR A 408 12.36 -14.70 -5.92
C THR A 408 11.38 -15.17 -6.98
N VAL A 409 11.91 -15.43 -8.18
CA VAL A 409 11.10 -15.84 -9.33
C VAL A 409 11.57 -17.17 -9.89
N GLU A 410 10.67 -17.87 -10.58
CA GLU A 410 11.01 -19.02 -11.41
C GLU A 410 10.16 -19.06 -12.68
N PRO A 411 10.68 -19.64 -13.79
CA PRO A 411 9.87 -19.98 -14.95
C PRO A 411 8.86 -21.05 -14.57
N TYR A 412 7.61 -20.88 -14.98
CA TYR A 412 6.54 -21.82 -14.70
C TYR A 412 5.73 -22.10 -15.97
N PHE A 413 5.51 -23.36 -16.29
CA PHE A 413 4.65 -23.75 -17.42
C PHE A 413 3.24 -24.00 -16.89
N VAL A 414 2.25 -23.30 -17.45
CA VAL A 414 0.84 -23.48 -17.15
C VAL A 414 0.23 -24.38 -18.22
N GLU A 415 -0.23 -25.56 -17.82
CA GLU A 415 -0.92 -26.51 -18.70
C GLU A 415 -2.38 -26.07 -18.92
N GLU A 416 -2.86 -26.17 -20.17
CA GLU A 416 -4.26 -26.02 -20.57
C GLU A 416 -4.87 -27.41 -20.81
N PHE A 417 -6.11 -27.61 -20.35
CA PHE A 417 -6.84 -28.88 -20.46
C PHE A 417 -8.15 -28.73 -21.22
#